data_AF-A0A9E5QVB6-F1
#
_entry.id   AF-A0A9E5QVB6-F1
#
_cell.length_a   1.000
_cell.length_b   1.000
_cell.length_c   1.000
_cell.angle_alpha   90.00
_cell.angle_beta   90.00
_cell.angle_gamma   90.00
#
_symmetry.space_group_name_H-M   'P 1'
#
loop_
_entity.id
_entity.type
_entity.pdbx_description
1 polymer ?
#
loop_
_entity_poly.entity_id
_entity_poly.type
_entity_poly.pdbx_seq_one_letter_code
_entity_poly.pdbx_strand_id
1 'polypeptide(L)'
;MPTTLCPEERNLHLAVAELAYALVLADHQAQPEEEEAFIQAVRESLGEGEWLAIRHYQKVQNQIHPNLEASYKHALHLFKENKRGLTKLLIRKFLYVLECVAEVMKISSGERELIERFEKDLYLIFNTKDNALPRLQMNAERRNLYSTLGQMAYVIVVADHTLLEEEKKVFRQVIQEQLGEFGTLAESRFQVLCQMPPPDLEGMYEHGLYLMEQNRKALDEPIIQSFIEVLARVAEVAGISPEERGYLNRFQSDIYQSMTKESHEILD
;
A
#
# COMPACT_ATOMS: atom_id res chain seq x y z
N MET A 1 -28.33 -9.14 10.75
CA MET A 1 -27.80 -8.71 12.06
C MET A 1 -26.30 -8.84 11.98
N PRO A 2 -25.50 -7.84 12.40
CA PRO A 2 -24.05 -7.96 12.32
C PRO A 2 -23.59 -9.19 13.10
N THR A 3 -22.82 -10.04 12.45
CA THR A 3 -22.26 -11.24 13.08
C THR A 3 -21.38 -10.75 14.24
N THR A 4 -21.62 -11.30 15.42
CA THR A 4 -20.96 -10.82 16.62
C THR A 4 -19.50 -11.28 16.58
N LEU A 5 -18.56 -10.39 16.22
CA LEU A 5 -17.12 -10.66 16.25
C LEU A 5 -16.71 -11.33 17.57
N CYS A 6 -15.77 -12.26 17.53
CA CYS A 6 -15.23 -12.83 18.76
C CYS A 6 -14.45 -11.75 19.55
N PRO A 7 -14.29 -11.90 20.89
CA PRO A 7 -13.54 -10.94 21.70
C PRO A 7 -12.14 -10.64 21.16
N GLU A 8 -11.45 -11.65 20.64
CA GLU A 8 -10.12 -11.52 20.07
C GLU A 8 -10.10 -10.64 18.82
N GLU A 9 -10.99 -10.91 17.86
CA GLU A 9 -11.13 -10.10 16.65
C GLU A 9 -11.46 -8.65 16.98
N ARG A 10 -12.36 -8.40 17.94
CA ARG A 10 -12.69 -7.04 18.38
C ARG A 10 -11.45 -6.30 18.84
N ASN A 11 -10.65 -6.90 19.70
CA ASN A 11 -9.43 -6.27 20.22
C ASN A 11 -8.41 -5.97 19.12
N LEU A 12 -8.32 -6.82 18.09
CA LEU A 12 -7.44 -6.58 16.95
C LEU A 12 -7.90 -5.38 16.10
N HIS A 13 -9.22 -5.20 15.93
CA HIS A 13 -9.78 -4.01 15.26
C HIS A 13 -9.56 -2.73 16.07
N LEU A 14 -9.60 -2.81 17.41
CA LEU A 14 -9.21 -1.68 18.27
C LEU A 14 -7.72 -1.36 18.12
N ALA A 15 -6.88 -2.39 18.05
CA ALA A 15 -5.43 -2.24 17.92
C ALA A 15 -5.03 -1.54 16.61
N VAL A 16 -5.64 -1.88 15.47
CA VAL A 16 -5.34 -1.19 14.20
C VAL A 16 -5.80 0.27 14.22
N ALA A 17 -6.91 0.58 14.90
CA ALA A 17 -7.37 1.97 15.05
C ALA A 17 -6.42 2.82 15.92
N GLU A 18 -5.95 2.27 17.06
CA GLU A 18 -4.92 2.92 17.90
C GLU A 18 -3.63 3.18 17.13
N LEU A 19 -3.26 2.24 16.27
CA LEU A 19 -2.03 2.33 15.51
C LEU A 19 -2.13 3.32 14.34
N ALA A 20 -3.25 3.33 13.61
CA ALA A 20 -3.53 4.34 12.60
C ALA A 20 -3.52 5.74 13.22
N TYR A 21 -4.06 5.87 14.43
CA TYR A 21 -3.99 7.13 15.16
C TYR A 21 -2.55 7.49 15.56
N ALA A 22 -1.75 6.53 16.02
CA ALA A 22 -0.33 6.75 16.32
C ALA A 22 0.46 7.17 15.08
N LEU A 23 0.13 6.61 13.91
CA LEU A 23 0.73 6.93 12.61
C LEU A 23 0.49 8.39 12.23
N VAL A 24 -0.76 8.83 12.30
CA VAL A 24 -1.16 10.20 12.03
C VAL A 24 -0.52 11.21 13.02
N LEU A 25 -0.17 10.77 14.23
CA LEU A 25 0.58 11.60 15.18
C LEU A 25 2.09 11.66 14.92
N ALA A 26 2.64 10.87 13.99
CA ALA A 26 4.07 10.82 13.72
C ALA A 26 4.63 12.18 13.27
N ASP A 27 3.84 12.92 12.48
CA ASP A 27 4.17 14.27 12.02
C ASP A 27 3.49 15.38 12.85
N HIS A 28 3.04 15.02 14.05
CA HIS A 28 2.49 15.91 15.08
C HIS A 28 1.14 16.56 14.78
N GLN A 29 0.48 16.28 13.65
CA GLN A 29 -0.85 16.82 13.35
C GLN A 29 -1.70 15.85 12.55
N ALA A 30 -2.88 15.53 13.09
CA ALA A 30 -3.89 14.78 12.37
C ALA A 30 -4.63 15.67 11.37
N GLN A 31 -4.63 15.27 10.10
CA GLN A 31 -5.39 15.92 9.03
C GLN A 31 -6.73 15.21 8.78
N PRO A 32 -7.80 15.93 8.39
CA PRO A 32 -9.09 15.33 8.05
C PRO A 32 -9.00 14.28 6.93
N GLU A 33 -8.11 14.47 5.96
CA GLU A 33 -7.93 13.59 4.81
C GLU A 33 -7.37 12.22 5.22
N GLU A 34 -6.51 12.17 6.25
CA GLU A 34 -5.98 10.92 6.81
C GLU A 34 -7.07 10.13 7.57
N GLU A 35 -7.96 10.84 8.26
CA GLU A 35 -9.14 10.22 8.90
C GLU A 35 -10.08 9.64 7.84
N GLU A 36 -10.36 10.37 6.76
CA GLU A 36 -11.19 9.87 5.67
C GLU A 36 -10.57 8.63 5.00
N ALA A 37 -9.25 8.66 4.74
CA ALA A 37 -8.53 7.52 4.21
C ALA A 37 -8.54 6.32 5.16
N PHE A 38 -8.39 6.53 6.47
CA PHE A 38 -8.52 5.46 7.46
C PHE A 38 -9.92 4.82 7.39
N ILE A 39 -10.98 5.64 7.42
CA ILE A 39 -12.37 5.17 7.38
C ILE A 39 -12.61 4.35 6.11
N GLN A 40 -12.13 4.85 4.97
CA GLN A 40 -12.31 4.20 3.68
C GLN A 40 -11.54 2.88 3.61
N ALA A 41 -10.25 2.87 3.97
CA ALA A 41 -9.42 1.68 3.95
C ALA A 41 -9.96 0.57 4.88
N VAL A 42 -10.47 0.97 6.05
CA VAL A 42 -11.10 0.04 7.01
C VAL A 42 -12.38 -0.57 6.46
N ARG A 43 -13.21 0.21 5.75
CA ARG A 43 -14.43 -0.31 5.10
C ARG A 43 -14.11 -1.35 4.03
N GLU A 44 -13.10 -1.06 3.23
CA GLU A 44 -12.69 -1.93 2.13
C GLU A 44 -12.02 -3.21 2.62
N SER A 45 -11.24 -3.12 3.71
CA SER A 45 -10.41 -4.23 4.18
C SER A 45 -11.04 -5.08 5.28
N LEU A 46 -11.71 -4.47 6.26
CA LEU A 46 -12.08 -5.15 7.51
C LEU A 46 -13.52 -5.69 7.53
N GLY A 47 -14.37 -5.32 6.56
CA GLY A 47 -15.73 -5.84 6.44
C GLY A 47 -16.56 -5.59 7.70
N GLU A 48 -17.21 -6.62 8.25
CA GLU A 48 -18.15 -6.46 9.39
C GLU A 48 -17.53 -5.86 10.67
N GLY A 49 -16.20 -5.83 10.80
CA GLY A 49 -15.50 -5.21 11.93
C GLY A 49 -15.15 -3.73 11.75
N GLU A 50 -15.44 -3.14 10.59
CA GLU A 50 -15.06 -1.77 10.24
C GLU A 50 -15.56 -0.74 11.27
N TRP A 51 -16.81 -0.87 11.70
CA TRP A 51 -17.49 0.12 12.54
C TRP A 51 -16.83 0.23 13.92
N LEU A 52 -16.24 -0.86 14.41
CA LEU A 52 -15.57 -0.89 15.69
C LEU A 52 -14.24 -0.14 15.62
N ALA A 53 -13.46 -0.36 14.57
CA ALA A 53 -12.20 0.34 14.33
C ALA A 53 -12.45 1.85 14.12
N ILE A 54 -13.44 2.22 13.30
CA ILE A 54 -13.81 3.62 13.06
C ILE A 54 -14.22 4.32 14.36
N ARG A 55 -15.14 3.71 15.12
CA ARG A 55 -15.62 4.29 16.38
C ARG A 55 -14.49 4.44 17.41
N HIS A 56 -13.56 3.49 17.45
CA HIS A 56 -12.43 3.55 18.37
C HIS A 56 -11.44 4.64 17.95
N TYR A 57 -11.11 4.76 16.66
CA TYR A 57 -10.25 5.82 16.14
C TYR A 57 -10.77 7.21 16.55
N GLN A 58 -12.04 7.48 16.28
CA GLN A 58 -12.70 8.74 16.66
C GLN A 58 -12.67 8.95 18.19
N LYS A 59 -12.84 7.88 18.97
CA LYS A 59 -12.78 7.97 20.43
C LYS A 59 -11.37 8.38 20.90
N VAL A 60 -10.31 7.78 20.35
CA VAL A 60 -8.93 8.08 20.73
C VAL A 60 -8.55 9.51 20.34
N GLN A 61 -8.97 9.97 19.16
CA GLN A 61 -8.78 11.34 18.69
C GLN A 61 -9.42 12.39 19.61
N ASN A 62 -10.57 12.06 20.22
CA ASN A 62 -11.31 12.93 21.14
C ASN A 62 -10.84 12.89 22.61
N GLN A 63 -9.92 11.99 22.96
CA GLN A 63 -9.35 11.91 24.30
C GLN A 63 -8.11 12.81 24.41
N ILE A 64 -7.85 13.34 25.62
CA ILE A 64 -6.61 14.11 25.91
C ILE A 64 -5.43 13.21 25.54
N HIS A 65 -4.74 13.58 24.46
CA HIS A 65 -4.01 12.68 23.59
C HIS A 65 -3.05 11.73 24.32
N PRO A 66 -3.21 10.40 24.22
CA PRO A 66 -2.06 9.53 24.38
C PRO A 66 -1.01 9.97 23.33
N ASN A 67 0.22 10.20 23.78
CA ASN A 67 1.31 10.45 22.83
C ASN A 67 1.49 9.22 21.91
N LEU A 68 2.10 9.43 20.75
CA LEU A 68 2.35 8.39 19.74
C LEU A 68 2.82 7.06 20.35
N GLU A 69 3.79 7.10 21.26
CA GLU A 69 4.38 5.89 21.84
C GLU A 69 3.40 5.17 22.78
N ALA A 70 2.51 5.89 23.47
CA ALA A 70 1.49 5.28 24.31
C ALA A 70 0.44 4.53 23.46
N SER A 71 -0.07 5.17 22.41
CA SER A 71 -1.02 4.54 21.47
C SER A 71 -0.40 3.32 20.79
N TYR A 72 0.86 3.44 20.33
CA TYR A 72 1.61 2.36 19.72
C TYR A 72 1.80 1.16 20.68
N LYS A 73 2.23 1.41 21.91
CA LYS A 73 2.41 0.35 22.93
C LYS A 73 1.08 -0.32 23.28
N HIS A 74 0.00 0.45 23.35
CA HIS A 74 -1.33 -0.10 23.61
C HIS A 74 -1.78 -1.02 22.47
N ALA A 75 -1.62 -0.58 21.21
CA ALA A 75 -1.89 -1.41 20.05
C ALA A 75 -1.09 -2.73 20.08
N LEU A 76 0.23 -2.67 20.34
CA LEU A 76 1.07 -3.87 20.44
C LEU A 76 0.66 -4.80 21.59
N HIS A 77 0.22 -4.25 22.72
CA HIS A 77 -0.30 -5.08 23.81
C HIS A 77 -1.55 -5.84 23.36
N LEU A 78 -2.49 -5.17 22.71
CA LEU A 78 -3.69 -5.81 22.15
C LEU A 78 -3.33 -6.90 21.13
N PHE A 79 -2.36 -6.66 20.24
CA PHE A 79 -1.87 -7.69 19.32
C PHE A 79 -1.28 -8.90 20.04
N LYS A 80 -0.49 -8.70 21.10
CA LYS A 80 0.13 -9.78 21.88
C LYS A 80 -0.91 -10.64 22.61
N GLU A 81 -1.86 -10.00 23.28
CA GLU A 81 -2.93 -10.68 24.02
C GLU A 81 -3.84 -11.49 23.08
N ASN A 82 -4.06 -10.99 21.87
CA ASN A 82 -5.00 -11.57 20.90
C ASN A 82 -4.31 -12.27 19.72
N LYS A 83 -3.07 -12.73 19.92
CA LYS A 83 -2.22 -13.35 18.87
C LYS A 83 -2.84 -14.56 18.17
N ARG A 84 -3.79 -15.26 18.81
CA ARG A 84 -4.51 -16.39 18.21
C ARG A 84 -5.43 -15.98 17.08
N GLY A 85 -5.98 -14.76 17.13
CA GLY A 85 -6.83 -14.19 16.08
C GLY A 85 -6.03 -13.50 14.97
N LEU A 86 -4.74 -13.24 15.18
CA LEU A 86 -3.87 -12.68 14.15
C LEU A 86 -3.59 -13.75 13.09
N THR A 87 -4.19 -13.61 11.92
CA THR A 87 -3.90 -14.43 10.73
C THR A 87 -3.03 -13.66 9.75
N LYS A 88 -2.33 -14.35 8.83
CA LYS A 88 -1.55 -13.67 7.76
C LYS A 88 -2.41 -12.70 6.94
N LEU A 89 -3.63 -13.11 6.62
CA LEU A 89 -4.59 -12.28 5.87
C LEU A 89 -4.98 -11.03 6.67
N LEU A 90 -5.25 -11.17 7.97
CA LEU A 90 -5.63 -10.04 8.81
C LEU A 90 -4.47 -9.05 8.98
N ILE A 91 -3.25 -9.55 9.13
CA ILE A 91 -2.04 -8.71 9.16
C ILE A 91 -1.91 -7.90 7.87
N ARG A 92 -2.12 -8.53 6.69
CA ARG A 92 -2.09 -7.82 5.41
C ARG A 92 -3.11 -6.70 5.34
N LYS A 93 -4.34 -6.97 5.79
CA LYS A 93 -5.41 -5.98 5.87
C LYS A 93 -5.05 -4.81 6.79
N PHE A 94 -4.43 -5.08 7.94
CA PHE A 94 -3.99 -4.01 8.84
C PHE A 94 -2.85 -3.18 8.25
N LEU A 95 -1.88 -3.81 7.59
CA LEU A 95 -0.81 -3.07 6.92
C LEU A 95 -1.35 -2.22 5.77
N TYR A 96 -2.27 -2.76 4.95
CA TYR A 96 -2.97 -1.99 3.93
C TYR A 96 -3.64 -0.74 4.51
N VAL A 97 -4.38 -0.89 5.63
CA VAL A 97 -5.03 0.26 6.29
C VAL A 97 -4.02 1.35 6.67
N LEU A 98 -2.87 0.97 7.25
CA LEU A 98 -1.84 1.94 7.64
C LEU A 98 -1.16 2.58 6.42
N GLU A 99 -0.91 1.82 5.36
CA GLU A 99 -0.33 2.31 4.11
C GLU A 99 -1.26 3.33 3.45
N CYS A 100 -2.56 3.05 3.36
CA CYS A 100 -3.55 4.00 2.84
C CYS A 100 -3.56 5.31 3.63
N VAL A 101 -3.43 5.25 4.96
CA VAL A 101 -3.41 6.44 5.82
C VAL A 101 -2.15 7.29 5.57
N ALA A 102 -0.98 6.68 5.55
CA ALA A 102 0.28 7.42 5.32
C ALA A 102 0.43 7.95 3.89
N GLU A 103 -0.20 7.31 2.90
CA GLU A 103 -0.04 7.72 1.51
C GLU A 103 -0.80 9.01 1.13
N VAL A 104 -1.81 9.41 1.90
CA VAL A 104 -2.67 10.58 1.60
C VAL A 104 -1.87 11.85 1.41
N MET A 105 -0.94 12.13 2.33
CA MET A 105 -0.19 13.39 2.40
C MET A 105 1.26 13.25 1.95
N LYS A 106 1.59 12.15 1.25
CA LYS A 106 2.95 11.65 0.97
C LYS A 106 3.66 11.19 2.25
N ILE A 107 3.85 9.88 2.35
CA ILE A 107 4.49 9.19 3.48
C ILE A 107 5.73 9.94 3.97
N SER A 108 5.69 10.42 5.22
CA SER A 108 6.82 11.05 5.88
C SER A 108 7.86 10.01 6.32
N SER A 109 9.06 10.47 6.70
CA SER A 109 10.06 9.58 7.27
C SER A 109 9.59 8.96 8.60
N GLY A 110 8.82 9.70 9.40
CA GLY A 110 8.30 9.24 10.68
C GLY A 110 7.22 8.18 10.53
N GLU A 111 6.28 8.38 9.60
CA GLU A 111 5.25 7.39 9.28
C GLU A 111 5.86 6.11 8.73
N ARG A 112 6.82 6.24 7.79
CA ARG A 112 7.54 5.09 7.25
C ARG A 112 8.26 4.29 8.33
N GLU A 113 8.99 4.97 9.21
CA GLU A 113 9.67 4.32 10.33
C GLU A 113 8.67 3.59 11.24
N LEU A 114 7.50 4.19 11.52
CA LEU A 114 6.48 3.58 12.36
C LEU A 114 5.85 2.34 11.72
N ILE A 115 5.56 2.38 10.42
CA ILE A 115 5.05 1.22 9.66
C ILE A 115 6.09 0.10 9.66
N GLU A 116 7.35 0.41 9.37
CA GLU A 116 8.44 -0.59 9.37
C GLU A 116 8.67 -1.20 10.76
N ARG A 117 8.63 -0.37 11.81
CA ARG A 117 8.71 -0.81 13.20
C ARG A 117 7.54 -1.73 13.53
N PHE A 118 6.31 -1.37 13.14
CA PHE A 118 5.12 -2.18 13.34
C PHE A 118 5.19 -3.53 12.63
N GLU A 119 5.59 -3.55 11.37
CA GLU A 119 5.79 -4.79 10.61
C GLU A 119 6.76 -5.73 11.33
N LYS A 120 7.89 -5.19 11.80
CA LYS A 120 8.88 -5.95 12.58
C LYS A 120 8.32 -6.45 13.90
N ASP A 121 7.54 -5.65 14.62
CA ASP A 121 6.95 -6.07 15.89
C ASP A 121 5.85 -7.12 15.69
N LEU A 122 5.02 -7.00 14.64
CA LEU A 122 4.06 -8.03 14.25
C LEU A 122 4.76 -9.34 13.88
N TYR A 123 5.90 -9.27 13.19
CA TYR A 123 6.72 -10.46 12.94
C TYR A 123 7.06 -11.16 14.25
N LEU A 124 7.62 -10.43 15.22
CA LEU A 124 8.05 -11.01 16.48
C LEU A 124 6.88 -11.62 17.27
N ILE A 125 5.68 -11.02 17.16
CA ILE A 125 4.45 -11.52 17.77
C ILE A 125 3.95 -12.78 17.05
N PHE A 126 4.00 -12.80 15.72
CA PHE A 126 3.44 -13.84 14.87
C PHE A 126 4.37 -15.03 14.65
N ASN A 127 5.69 -14.87 14.81
CA ASN A 127 6.69 -15.85 14.38
C ASN A 127 6.80 -17.04 15.35
N THR A 128 5.87 -17.99 15.18
CA THR A 128 6.01 -19.39 15.58
C THR A 128 6.70 -20.15 14.44
N LYS A 129 8.04 -20.26 14.49
CA LYS A 129 9.01 -21.13 13.76
C LYS A 129 8.84 -21.49 12.26
N ASP A 130 7.66 -21.46 11.64
CA ASP A 130 7.36 -22.00 10.31
C ASP A 130 6.68 -21.00 9.34
N ASN A 131 6.54 -19.72 9.70
CA ASN A 131 5.71 -18.79 8.92
C ASN A 131 6.24 -17.34 8.91
N ALA A 132 7.36 -17.10 8.23
CA ALA A 132 7.74 -15.72 7.95
C ALA A 132 6.70 -15.05 7.03
N LEU A 133 6.34 -13.79 7.30
CA LEU A 133 5.53 -13.01 6.36
C LEU A 133 6.44 -12.64 5.18
N PRO A 134 6.06 -12.97 3.94
CA PRO A 134 6.92 -12.70 2.77
C PRO A 134 7.24 -11.21 2.57
N ARG A 135 6.36 -10.29 3.01
CA ARG A 135 6.66 -8.85 3.03
C ARG A 135 7.88 -8.48 3.87
N LEU A 136 8.20 -9.22 4.93
CA LEU A 136 9.38 -8.96 5.80
C LEU A 136 10.68 -9.53 5.25
N GLN A 137 10.58 -10.42 4.25
CA GLN A 137 11.74 -10.85 3.47
C GLN A 137 12.02 -9.89 2.31
N MET A 138 11.06 -9.02 1.97
CA MET A 138 11.20 -8.07 0.89
C MET A 138 11.93 -6.82 1.39
N ASN A 139 13.02 -6.44 0.71
CA ASN A 139 13.72 -5.22 1.04
C ASN A 139 12.86 -3.98 0.71
N ALA A 140 13.21 -2.83 1.30
CA ALA A 140 12.50 -1.57 1.06
C ALA A 140 12.45 -1.21 -0.43
N GLU A 141 13.51 -1.52 -1.18
CA GLU A 141 13.60 -1.23 -2.60
C GLU A 141 12.51 -1.93 -3.42
N ARG A 142 12.34 -3.25 -3.26
CA ARG A 142 11.28 -4.01 -3.94
C ARG A 142 9.89 -3.56 -3.51
N ARG A 143 9.68 -3.21 -2.24
CA ARG A 143 8.40 -2.63 -1.78
C ARG A 143 8.05 -1.37 -2.55
N ASN A 144 9.00 -0.45 -2.69
CA ASN A 144 8.82 0.78 -3.44
C ASN A 144 8.54 0.51 -4.92
N LEU A 145 9.18 -0.49 -5.53
CA LEU A 145 8.92 -0.87 -6.93
C LEU A 145 7.48 -1.33 -7.12
N TYR A 146 6.97 -2.24 -6.27
CA TYR A 146 5.60 -2.73 -6.39
C TYR A 146 4.56 -1.65 -6.12
N SER A 147 4.77 -0.77 -5.14
CA SER A 147 3.89 0.40 -4.95
C SER A 147 3.92 1.28 -6.21
N THR A 148 5.10 1.57 -6.76
CA THR A 148 5.25 2.37 -8.00
C THR A 148 4.53 1.74 -9.20
N LEU A 149 4.47 0.41 -9.31
CA LEU A 149 3.67 -0.26 -10.35
C LEU A 149 2.19 0.15 -10.29
N GLY A 150 1.62 0.23 -9.09
CA GLY A 150 0.24 0.71 -8.91
C GLY A 150 0.05 2.14 -9.38
N GLN A 151 1.04 3.01 -9.15
CA GLN A 151 1.03 4.36 -9.67
C GLN A 151 1.08 4.39 -11.21
N MET A 152 1.95 3.57 -11.83
CA MET A 152 2.05 3.51 -13.29
C MET A 152 0.78 2.95 -13.94
N ALA A 153 0.18 1.93 -13.32
CA ALA A 153 -1.10 1.39 -13.77
C ALA A 153 -2.16 2.48 -13.78
N TYR A 154 -2.26 3.28 -12.71
CA TYR A 154 -3.20 4.40 -12.63
C TYR A 154 -2.95 5.44 -13.73
N VAL A 155 -1.69 5.85 -13.94
CA VAL A 155 -1.35 6.83 -15.00
C VAL A 155 -1.82 6.34 -16.36
N ILE A 156 -1.61 5.07 -16.67
CA ILE A 156 -2.01 4.49 -17.95
C ILE A 156 -3.53 4.51 -18.08
N VAL A 157 -4.28 3.89 -17.17
CA VAL A 157 -5.74 3.76 -17.32
C VAL A 157 -6.51 5.07 -17.22
N VAL A 158 -5.90 6.16 -16.72
CA VAL A 158 -6.53 7.48 -16.67
C VAL A 158 -6.09 8.38 -17.83
N ALA A 159 -5.17 7.91 -18.69
CA ALA A 159 -4.60 8.71 -19.77
C ALA A 159 -5.63 9.22 -20.78
N ASP A 160 -6.71 8.48 -21.01
CA ASP A 160 -7.83 8.85 -21.89
C ASP A 160 -8.97 9.59 -21.14
N HIS A 161 -8.73 9.98 -19.89
CA HIS A 161 -9.67 10.60 -18.96
C HIS A 161 -10.83 9.72 -18.50
N THR A 162 -10.78 8.40 -18.69
CA THR A 162 -11.84 7.49 -18.30
C THR A 162 -11.30 6.29 -17.52
N LEU A 163 -11.59 6.23 -16.21
CA LEU A 163 -11.29 5.04 -15.41
C LEU A 163 -12.51 4.11 -15.32
N LEU A 164 -12.41 2.90 -15.87
CA LEU A 164 -13.49 1.92 -15.87
C LEU A 164 -13.40 0.98 -14.66
N GLU A 165 -14.54 0.59 -14.11
CA GLU A 165 -14.58 -0.38 -13.00
C GLU A 165 -14.02 -1.76 -13.39
N GLU A 166 -14.13 -2.14 -14.67
CA GLU A 166 -13.54 -3.40 -15.15
C GLU A 166 -12.01 -3.34 -15.17
N GLU A 167 -11.39 -2.19 -15.46
CA GLU A 167 -9.93 -2.03 -15.40
C GLU A 167 -9.41 -2.18 -13.98
N LYS A 168 -10.12 -1.60 -12.99
CA LYS A 168 -9.79 -1.79 -11.57
C LYS A 168 -9.82 -3.27 -11.18
N LYS A 169 -10.86 -3.98 -11.62
CA LYS A 169 -11.05 -5.41 -11.33
C LYS A 169 -9.98 -6.26 -12.02
N VAL A 170 -9.66 -5.97 -13.28
CA VAL A 170 -8.60 -6.67 -14.02
C VAL A 170 -7.24 -6.38 -13.43
N PHE A 171 -6.94 -5.15 -13.03
CA PHE A 171 -5.70 -4.81 -12.33
C PHE A 171 -5.49 -5.67 -11.09
N ARG A 172 -6.51 -5.78 -10.22
CA ARG A 172 -6.47 -6.67 -9.05
C ARG A 172 -6.22 -8.13 -9.40
N GLN A 173 -6.88 -8.63 -10.44
CA GLN A 173 -6.69 -10.00 -10.89
C GLN A 173 -5.26 -10.24 -11.40
N VAL A 174 -4.77 -9.34 -12.25
CA VAL A 174 -3.47 -9.49 -12.93
C VAL A 174 -2.31 -9.38 -11.95
N ILE A 175 -2.33 -8.42 -11.03
CA ILE A 175 -1.28 -8.32 -10.00
C ILE A 175 -1.30 -9.51 -9.04
N GLN A 176 -2.47 -10.10 -8.77
CA GLN A 176 -2.56 -11.30 -7.94
C GLN A 176 -2.02 -12.54 -8.67
N GLU A 177 -2.23 -12.64 -9.98
CA GLU A 177 -1.68 -13.69 -10.85
C GLU A 177 -0.16 -13.57 -11.00
N GLN A 178 0.34 -12.36 -11.30
CA GLN A 178 1.73 -12.13 -11.65
C GLN A 178 2.65 -11.95 -10.44
N LEU A 179 2.17 -11.25 -9.40
CA LEU A 179 3.00 -10.80 -8.28
C LEU A 179 2.64 -11.53 -6.99
N GLY A 180 1.61 -12.37 -7.01
CA GLY A 180 1.17 -13.15 -5.86
C GLY A 180 0.88 -12.27 -4.66
N GLU A 181 1.63 -12.48 -3.59
CA GLU A 181 1.42 -11.77 -2.32
C GLU A 181 2.01 -10.36 -2.31
N PHE A 182 2.82 -10.00 -3.31
CA PHE A 182 3.37 -8.65 -3.46
C PHE A 182 2.41 -7.70 -4.21
N GLY A 183 1.41 -8.25 -4.90
CA GLY A 183 0.41 -7.47 -5.63
C GLY A 183 -0.38 -6.50 -4.75
N THR A 184 -0.51 -6.79 -3.45
CA THR A 184 -1.27 -5.91 -2.52
C THR A 184 -0.66 -4.52 -2.36
N LEU A 185 0.67 -4.37 -2.56
CA LEU A 185 1.32 -3.04 -2.54
C LEU A 185 0.90 -2.21 -3.76
N ALA A 186 0.91 -2.83 -4.94
CA ALA A 186 0.47 -2.19 -6.18
C ALA A 186 -1.03 -1.85 -6.11
N GLU A 187 -1.84 -2.77 -5.58
CA GLU A 187 -3.27 -2.57 -5.35
C GLU A 187 -3.56 -1.37 -4.46
N SER A 188 -2.91 -1.31 -3.29
CA SER A 188 -3.07 -0.21 -2.34
C SER A 188 -2.79 1.14 -2.98
N ARG A 189 -1.64 1.25 -3.66
CA ARG A 189 -1.24 2.50 -4.30
C ARG A 189 -2.24 2.92 -5.38
N PHE A 190 -2.64 1.99 -6.24
CA PHE A 190 -3.59 2.25 -7.31
C PHE A 190 -4.96 2.71 -6.76
N GLN A 191 -5.45 2.05 -5.70
CA GLN A 191 -6.74 2.34 -5.10
C GLN A 191 -6.79 3.73 -4.44
N VAL A 192 -5.73 4.11 -3.73
CA VAL A 192 -5.60 5.47 -3.17
C VAL A 192 -5.71 6.51 -4.28
N LEU A 193 -4.98 6.31 -5.39
CA LEU A 193 -5.01 7.24 -6.53
C LEU A 193 -6.38 7.31 -7.22
N CYS A 194 -7.14 6.21 -7.25
CA CYS A 194 -8.52 6.20 -7.76
C CYS A 194 -9.49 7.08 -6.97
N GLN A 195 -9.15 7.44 -5.74
CA GLN A 195 -10.00 8.23 -4.83
C GLN A 195 -9.59 9.71 -4.81
N MET A 196 -8.44 10.05 -5.36
CA MET A 196 -7.94 11.42 -5.42
C MET A 196 -8.48 12.15 -6.67
N PRO A 197 -8.61 13.48 -6.63
CA PRO A 197 -8.86 14.27 -7.83
C PRO A 197 -7.81 13.97 -8.91
N PRO A 198 -8.17 13.97 -10.21
CA PRO A 198 -7.26 13.61 -11.29
C PRO A 198 -6.00 14.48 -11.20
N PRO A 199 -4.85 13.85 -10.92
CA PRO A 199 -3.58 14.56 -10.73
C PRO A 199 -2.96 14.94 -12.08
N ASP A 200 -1.85 15.69 -12.03
CA ASP A 200 -0.96 15.85 -13.19
C ASP A 200 -0.36 14.48 -13.56
N LEU A 201 -0.91 13.84 -14.59
CA LEU A 201 -0.52 12.50 -15.02
C LEU A 201 0.95 12.45 -15.45
N GLU A 202 1.46 13.51 -16.07
CA GLU A 202 2.86 13.57 -16.49
C GLU A 202 3.78 13.65 -15.28
N GLY A 203 3.48 14.55 -14.33
CA GLY A 203 4.22 14.65 -13.08
C GLY A 203 4.21 13.34 -12.27
N MET A 204 3.10 12.59 -12.29
CA MET A 204 3.03 11.27 -11.67
C MET A 204 3.85 10.21 -12.39
N TYR A 205 3.84 10.22 -13.72
CA TYR A 205 4.67 9.31 -14.51
C TYR A 205 6.15 9.56 -14.21
N GLU A 206 6.59 10.82 -14.28
CA GLU A 206 7.97 11.22 -13.99
C GLU A 206 8.37 10.86 -12.56
N HIS A 207 7.48 11.10 -11.58
CA HIS A 207 7.71 10.69 -10.20
C HIS A 207 7.86 9.18 -10.06
N GLY A 208 7.04 8.40 -10.77
CA GLY A 208 7.14 6.94 -10.77
C GLY A 208 8.47 6.47 -11.34
N LEU A 209 8.92 7.02 -12.47
CA LEU A 209 10.23 6.68 -13.04
C LEU A 209 11.38 7.05 -12.11
N TYR A 210 11.30 8.22 -11.48
CA TYR A 210 12.26 8.64 -10.46
C TYR A 210 12.34 7.62 -9.31
N LEU A 211 11.20 7.16 -8.78
CA LEU A 211 11.17 6.14 -7.74
C LEU A 211 11.76 4.81 -8.22
N MET A 212 11.46 4.37 -9.44
CA MET A 212 12.06 3.16 -9.99
C MET A 212 13.59 3.28 -10.11
N GLU A 213 14.09 4.43 -10.56
CA GLU A 213 15.52 4.73 -10.63
C GLU A 213 16.20 4.73 -9.25
N GLN A 214 15.57 5.33 -8.23
CA GLN A 214 16.09 5.29 -6.84
C GLN A 214 16.18 3.85 -6.28
N ASN A 215 15.34 2.94 -6.79
CA ASN A 215 15.29 1.55 -6.36
C ASN A 215 15.84 0.58 -7.43
N ARG A 216 16.65 1.08 -8.36
CA ARG A 216 17.10 0.32 -9.55
C ARG A 216 17.82 -1.00 -9.22
N LYS A 217 18.52 -1.08 -8.08
CA LYS A 217 19.25 -2.30 -7.66
C LYS A 217 18.32 -3.49 -7.46
N ALA A 218 17.05 -3.22 -7.16
CA ALA A 218 16.02 -4.23 -7.00
C ALA A 218 15.22 -4.49 -8.27
N LEU A 219 15.45 -3.72 -9.34
CA LEU A 219 14.73 -3.76 -10.60
C LEU A 219 15.44 -4.71 -11.57
N ASP A 220 15.17 -6.01 -11.41
CA ASP A 220 15.69 -7.05 -12.31
C ASP A 220 14.77 -7.30 -13.51
N GLU A 221 15.32 -7.98 -14.53
CA GLU A 221 14.59 -8.30 -15.77
C GLU A 221 13.25 -9.01 -15.51
N PRO A 222 13.15 -10.03 -14.63
CA PRO A 222 11.87 -10.66 -14.29
C PRO A 222 10.82 -9.68 -13.72
N ILE A 223 11.23 -8.74 -12.85
CA ILE A 223 10.32 -7.73 -12.32
C ILE A 223 9.83 -6.80 -13.43
N ILE A 224 10.73 -6.36 -14.31
CA ILE A 224 10.37 -5.47 -15.43
C ILE A 224 9.38 -6.15 -16.36
N GLN A 225 9.63 -7.41 -16.75
CA GLN A 225 8.69 -8.16 -17.59
C GLN A 225 7.33 -8.31 -16.92
N SER A 226 7.29 -8.60 -15.62
CA SER A 226 6.05 -8.67 -14.86
C SER A 226 5.31 -7.34 -14.85
N PHE A 227 6.04 -6.22 -14.69
CA PHE A 227 5.44 -4.89 -14.70
C PHE A 227 4.87 -4.54 -16.07
N ILE A 228 5.63 -4.76 -17.14
CA ILE A 228 5.16 -4.54 -18.51
C ILE A 228 3.90 -5.37 -18.81
N GLU A 229 3.90 -6.65 -18.42
CA GLU A 229 2.75 -7.53 -18.62
C GLU A 229 1.52 -7.05 -17.84
N VAL A 230 1.69 -6.66 -16.57
CA VAL A 230 0.59 -6.11 -15.76
C VAL A 230 -0.01 -4.88 -16.44
N LEU A 231 0.83 -3.91 -16.81
CA LEU A 231 0.39 -2.66 -17.40
C LEU A 231 -0.29 -2.87 -18.75
N ALA A 232 0.24 -3.75 -19.61
CA ALA A 232 -0.35 -4.07 -20.90
C ALA A 232 -1.72 -4.72 -20.76
N ARG A 233 -1.86 -5.75 -19.90
CA ARG A 233 -3.13 -6.47 -19.70
C ARG A 233 -4.24 -5.58 -19.14
N VAL A 234 -3.88 -4.57 -18.35
CA VAL A 234 -4.83 -3.62 -17.77
C VAL A 234 -5.35 -2.65 -18.82
N ALA A 235 -4.48 -2.10 -19.67
CA ALA A 235 -4.88 -1.21 -20.77
C ALA A 235 -5.68 -1.94 -21.86
N GLU A 236 -5.51 -3.25 -22.02
CA GLU A 236 -6.22 -4.03 -23.03
C GLU A 236 -7.72 -4.23 -22.75
N VAL A 237 -8.18 -3.98 -21.51
CA VAL A 237 -9.55 -4.31 -21.05
C VAL A 237 -10.64 -3.61 -21.88
N ALA A 238 -10.46 -2.32 -22.15
CA ALA A 238 -11.40 -1.52 -22.93
C ALA A 238 -10.97 -1.32 -24.39
N GLY A 239 -9.81 -1.88 -24.75
CA GLY A 239 -9.08 -1.55 -25.97
C GLY A 239 -8.18 -0.34 -25.77
N ILE A 240 -6.88 -0.55 -25.99
CA ILE A 240 -5.84 0.45 -25.71
C ILE A 240 -6.05 1.71 -26.57
N SER A 241 -6.33 2.84 -25.91
CA SER A 241 -6.39 4.17 -26.52
C SER A 241 -5.01 4.63 -27.04
N PRO A 242 -4.94 5.61 -27.96
CA PRO A 242 -3.66 6.19 -28.39
C PRO A 242 -2.82 6.74 -27.24
N GLU A 243 -3.46 7.35 -26.24
CA GLU A 243 -2.84 7.96 -25.06
C GLU A 243 -2.24 6.88 -24.14
N GLU A 244 -3.01 5.85 -23.80
CA GLU A 244 -2.53 4.69 -23.03
C GLU A 244 -1.36 3.99 -23.72
N ARG A 245 -1.48 3.79 -25.04
CA ARG A 245 -0.40 3.20 -25.85
C ARG A 245 0.85 4.08 -25.82
N GLY A 246 0.68 5.40 -25.81
CA GLY A 246 1.75 6.36 -25.64
C GLY A 246 2.51 6.12 -24.34
N TYR A 247 1.81 6.09 -23.21
CA TYR A 247 2.40 5.84 -21.90
C TYR A 247 3.03 4.45 -21.77
N LEU A 248 2.39 3.39 -22.29
CA LEU A 248 2.93 2.03 -22.27
C LEU A 248 4.25 1.93 -23.05
N ASN A 249 4.29 2.47 -24.27
CA ASN A 249 5.50 2.45 -25.09
C ASN A 249 6.62 3.27 -24.44
N ARG A 250 6.26 4.44 -23.89
CA ARG A 250 7.21 5.30 -23.19
C ARG A 250 7.76 4.58 -21.95
N PHE A 251 6.91 3.92 -21.17
CA PHE A 251 7.31 3.16 -19.98
C PHE A 251 8.31 2.05 -20.34
N GLN A 252 8.01 1.26 -21.38
CA GLN A 252 8.92 0.23 -21.87
C GLN A 252 10.28 0.82 -22.27
N SER A 253 10.29 1.91 -23.04
CA SER A 253 11.55 2.56 -23.43
C SER A 253 12.34 3.07 -22.21
N ASP A 254 11.68 3.81 -21.32
CA ASP A 254 12.33 4.48 -20.20
C ASP A 254 12.89 3.48 -19.18
N ILE A 255 12.17 2.37 -18.92
CA ILE A 255 12.61 1.35 -17.95
C ILE A 255 13.77 0.50 -18.47
N TYR A 256 13.88 0.25 -19.78
CA TYR A 256 15.08 -0.39 -20.33
C TYR A 256 16.28 0.57 -20.37
N GLN A 257 16.04 1.85 -20.64
CA GLN A 257 17.11 2.85 -20.61
C GLN A 257 17.73 2.98 -19.22
N SER A 258 16.94 2.92 -18.14
CA SER A 258 17.48 2.96 -16.77
C SER A 258 18.40 1.76 -16.46
N MET A 259 18.13 0.57 -17.02
CA MET A 259 19.02 -0.58 -16.87
C MET A 259 20.36 -0.41 -17.60
N THR A 260 20.34 0.14 -18.81
CA THR A 260 21.55 0.19 -19.66
C THR A 260 22.60 1.18 -19.19
N LYS A 261 22.25 2.18 -18.37
CA LYS A 261 23.18 3.19 -17.84
C LYS A 261 24.32 2.58 -17.01
N GLU A 262 24.11 1.43 -16.35
CA GLU A 262 25.18 0.74 -15.61
C GLU A 262 26.27 0.14 -16.51
N SER A 263 25.97 -0.18 -17.78
CA SER A 263 26.95 -0.78 -18.69
C SER A 263 28.03 0.22 -19.12
N HIS A 264 27.79 1.52 -18.96
CA HIS A 264 28.73 2.57 -19.36
C HIS A 264 29.51 3.13 -18.16
N GLU A 265 28.93 3.19 -16.95
CA GLU A 265 29.63 3.69 -15.76
C GLU A 265 30.66 2.70 -15.17
N ILE A 266 30.62 1.41 -15.54
CA ILE A 266 31.61 0.40 -15.08
C ILE A 266 32.86 0.36 -15.98
N LEU A 267 32.83 1.06 -17.13
CA LEU A 267 33.93 1.09 -18.11
C LEU A 267 34.79 2.36 -18.06
N ASP A 268 34.46 3.31 -17.18
CA ASP A 268 35.24 4.52 -16.87
C ASP A 268 35.89 4.42 -15.47
#